data_AF-D2MMS4-F1
#
_entry.id   AF-D2MMS4-F1
#
_cell.length_a   1.000
_cell.length_b   1.000
_cell.length_c   1.000
_cell.angle_alpha   90.00
_cell.angle_beta   90.00
_cell.angle_gamma   90.00
#
_symmetry.space_group_name_H-M   'P 1'
#
loop_
_entity.id
_entity.type
_entity.pdbx_description
1 polymer ?
#
loop_
_entity_poly.entity_id
_entity_poly.type
_entity_poly.pdbx_seq_one_letter_code
_entity_poly.pdbx_strand_id
1 'polypeptide(L)'
;MSVGDILEQKKNNGLDCRFNGYLEEYLDVQNDDLSNDFLEVLKSILKEFPQIRICVDLQASINSSTISNQMIRYKDIFKLEGKPMVIPFFLYLEKGAKQRALLICDEPQYSYLYAKGLFYCLSEPESEFASCKNDIVAIGNDSEIDLVDLLHTMFDEKCGLLQRKLDHKFFQGYGNLKNDALLAANQLRLEAPLILEDLYDRKQKICFYVTHWFLLKKVLYVQYMVNKNLLNAHHGGDIRQQRAQAKKNADEIVFIPYSDLWRVGQTK
;
A
#
# COMPACT_ATOMS: atom_id res chain seq x y z
N MET A 1 6.28 -10.76 17.79
CA MET A 1 5.97 -11.53 16.58
C MET A 1 6.72 -10.88 15.44
N SER A 2 7.51 -11.64 14.70
CA SER A 2 8.24 -11.12 13.54
C SER A 2 7.31 -10.98 12.32
N VAL A 3 7.81 -10.38 11.24
CA VAL A 3 7.03 -10.29 9.99
C VAL A 3 6.78 -11.67 9.36
N GLY A 4 7.75 -12.58 9.42
CA GLY A 4 7.59 -13.96 8.93
C GLY A 4 6.58 -14.73 9.75
N ASP A 5 6.61 -14.65 11.09
CA ASP A 5 5.62 -15.32 11.96
C ASP A 5 4.19 -14.92 11.59
N ILE A 6 3.95 -13.62 11.36
CA ILE A 6 2.63 -13.10 10.94
C ILE A 6 2.23 -13.71 9.59
N LEU A 7 3.12 -13.67 8.61
CA LEU A 7 2.84 -14.17 7.26
C LEU A 7 2.62 -15.71 7.26
N GLU A 8 3.38 -16.49 8.03
CA GLU A 8 3.16 -17.94 8.15
C GLU A 8 1.82 -18.27 8.80
N GLN A 9 1.37 -17.50 9.79
CA GLN A 9 0.03 -17.69 10.38
C GLN A 9 -1.07 -17.49 9.34
N LYS A 10 -0.90 -16.59 8.37
CA LYS A 10 -1.85 -16.38 7.27
C LYS A 10 -1.96 -17.58 6.35
N LYS A 11 -0.83 -18.24 6.07
CA LYS A 11 -0.80 -19.48 5.28
C LYS A 11 -1.71 -20.55 5.90
N ASN A 12 -1.61 -20.73 7.22
CA ASN A 12 -2.36 -21.76 7.94
C ASN A 12 -3.87 -21.48 8.03
N ASN A 13 -4.28 -20.21 7.89
CA ASN A 13 -5.69 -19.83 7.88
C ASN A 13 -6.36 -19.94 6.49
N GLY A 14 -5.58 -20.16 5.42
CA GLY A 14 -6.02 -20.58 4.08
C GLY A 14 -6.90 -19.61 3.28
N LEU A 15 -7.39 -18.53 3.86
CA LEU A 15 -8.35 -17.60 3.24
C LEU A 15 -7.81 -16.17 3.07
N ASP A 16 -6.63 -15.88 3.60
CA ASP A 16 -6.13 -14.51 3.73
C ASP A 16 -5.19 -14.10 2.59
N CYS A 17 -4.79 -15.00 1.71
CA CYS A 17 -3.92 -14.71 0.56
C CYS A 17 -4.15 -15.73 -0.56
N ARG A 18 -3.85 -15.34 -1.80
CA ARG A 18 -3.92 -16.24 -2.98
C ARG A 18 -2.80 -17.27 -2.96
N PHE A 19 -1.60 -16.87 -2.54
CA PHE A 19 -0.43 -17.75 -2.45
C PHE A 19 0.47 -17.32 -1.29
N ASN A 20 1.08 -18.29 -0.60
CA ASN A 20 2.13 -18.02 0.38
C ASN A 20 3.11 -19.20 0.52
N GLY A 21 4.31 -19.04 -0.04
CA GLY A 21 5.29 -20.12 -0.18
C GLY A 21 6.63 -19.62 -0.67
N TYR A 22 7.47 -20.54 -1.16
CA TYR A 22 8.74 -20.17 -1.77
C TYR A 22 8.52 -19.43 -3.09
N LEU A 23 9.41 -18.49 -3.41
CA LEU A 23 9.32 -17.76 -4.68
C LEU A 23 9.51 -18.70 -5.89
N GLU A 24 10.36 -19.73 -5.76
CA GLU A 24 10.54 -20.78 -6.77
C GLU A 24 9.21 -21.46 -7.11
N GLU A 25 8.49 -21.94 -6.10
CA GLU A 25 7.18 -22.59 -6.28
C GLU A 25 6.15 -21.66 -6.93
N TYR A 26 6.18 -20.37 -6.60
CA TYR A 26 5.28 -19.39 -7.22
C TYR A 26 5.58 -19.22 -8.71
N LEU A 27 6.86 -19.10 -9.07
CA LEU A 27 7.31 -18.92 -10.46
C LEU A 27 7.09 -20.17 -11.31
N ASP A 28 7.09 -21.36 -10.71
CA ASP A 28 6.79 -22.62 -11.43
C ASP A 28 5.30 -22.76 -11.78
N VAL A 29 4.41 -22.17 -10.98
CA VAL A 29 2.95 -22.36 -11.07
C VAL A 29 2.26 -21.17 -11.77
N GLN A 30 2.82 -19.97 -11.73
CA GLN A 30 2.22 -18.76 -12.33
C GLN A 30 3.08 -18.20 -13.47
N ASN A 31 2.58 -18.33 -14.71
CA ASN A 31 3.21 -17.72 -15.88
C ASN A 31 2.40 -16.58 -16.53
N ASP A 32 1.12 -16.41 -16.21
CA ASP A 32 0.21 -15.63 -17.08
C ASP A 32 -0.27 -14.27 -16.53
N ASP A 33 -0.14 -14.00 -15.23
CA ASP A 33 -0.70 -12.78 -14.60
C ASP A 33 0.31 -11.63 -14.41
N LEU A 34 1.62 -11.89 -14.57
CA LEU A 34 2.67 -10.90 -14.32
C LEU A 34 3.12 -10.24 -15.62
N SER A 35 3.50 -8.95 -15.55
CA SER A 35 4.23 -8.35 -16.66
C SER A 35 5.58 -9.04 -16.85
N ASN A 36 6.03 -9.16 -18.09
CA ASN A 36 7.34 -9.76 -18.40
C ASN A 36 8.47 -9.10 -17.61
N ASP A 37 8.43 -7.77 -17.47
CA ASP A 37 9.45 -7.02 -16.74
C ASP A 37 9.50 -7.41 -15.26
N PHE A 38 8.34 -7.54 -14.61
CA PHE A 38 8.30 -7.91 -13.19
C PHE A 38 8.66 -9.38 -12.96
N LEU A 39 8.29 -10.26 -13.90
CA LEU A 39 8.70 -11.66 -13.88
C LEU A 39 10.23 -11.80 -13.88
N GLU A 40 10.93 -11.05 -14.72
CA GLU A 40 12.39 -11.05 -14.77
C GLU A 40 13.03 -10.49 -13.48
N VAL A 41 12.39 -9.49 -12.85
CA VAL A 41 12.80 -8.99 -11.53
C VAL A 41 12.67 -10.11 -10.48
N LEU A 42 11.56 -10.83 -10.44
CA LEU A 42 11.37 -11.94 -9.48
C LEU A 42 12.38 -13.07 -9.70
N LYS A 43 12.65 -13.44 -10.96
CA LYS A 43 13.71 -14.43 -11.28
C LYS A 43 15.09 -13.98 -10.81
N SER A 44 15.41 -12.71 -10.99
CA SER A 44 16.67 -12.12 -10.52
C SER A 44 16.78 -12.17 -9.00
N ILE A 45 15.69 -11.84 -8.30
CA ILE A 45 15.61 -11.97 -6.84
C ILE A 45 15.77 -13.43 -6.40
N LEU A 46 15.10 -14.39 -7.04
CA LEU A 46 15.21 -15.81 -6.69
C LEU A 46 16.65 -16.32 -6.83
N LYS A 47 17.34 -15.92 -7.90
CA LYS A 47 18.73 -16.30 -8.14
C LYS A 47 19.65 -15.89 -7.00
N GLU A 48 19.50 -14.68 -6.48
CA GLU A 48 20.36 -14.17 -5.40
C GLU A 48 19.86 -14.52 -3.99
N PHE A 49 18.55 -14.77 -3.84
CA PHE A 49 17.92 -15.18 -2.59
C PHE A 49 17.09 -16.46 -2.77
N PRO A 50 17.71 -17.65 -2.90
CA PRO A 50 16.99 -18.89 -3.19
C PRO A 50 15.96 -19.32 -2.14
N GLN A 51 16.09 -18.81 -0.91
CA GLN A 51 15.20 -19.11 0.21
C GLN A 51 14.11 -18.04 0.42
N ILE A 52 14.02 -17.06 -0.48
CA ILE A 52 13.02 -16.01 -0.35
C ILE A 52 11.62 -16.57 -0.57
N ARG A 53 10.68 -16.02 0.21
CA ARG A 53 9.27 -16.41 0.17
C ARG A 53 8.44 -15.24 -0.33
N ILE A 54 7.30 -15.58 -0.92
CA ILE A 54 6.35 -14.60 -1.45
C ILE A 54 4.95 -14.90 -0.92
N CYS A 55 4.27 -13.85 -0.47
CA CYS A 55 2.85 -13.84 -0.15
C CYS A 55 2.14 -12.93 -1.16
N VAL A 56 1.12 -13.47 -1.84
CA VAL A 56 0.43 -12.82 -2.96
C VAL A 56 -1.03 -12.58 -2.62
N ASP A 57 -1.52 -11.39 -2.94
CA ASP A 57 -2.88 -10.91 -2.65
C ASP A 57 -3.27 -11.06 -1.18
N LEU A 58 -2.38 -10.65 -0.28
CA LEU A 58 -2.68 -10.67 1.15
C LEU A 58 -3.84 -9.72 1.44
N GLN A 59 -4.95 -10.27 1.93
CA GLN A 59 -6.12 -9.53 2.32
C GLN A 59 -5.98 -9.02 3.76
N ALA A 60 -6.26 -7.72 3.95
CA ALA A 60 -6.20 -7.06 5.24
C ALA A 60 -7.46 -6.25 5.52
N SER A 61 -7.86 -6.25 6.80
CA SER A 61 -8.93 -5.39 7.29
C SER A 61 -8.44 -3.97 7.49
N ILE A 62 -9.34 -2.99 7.40
CA ILE A 62 -9.04 -1.59 7.64
C ILE A 62 -9.28 -1.28 9.11
N ASN A 63 -8.29 -0.68 9.78
CA ASN A 63 -8.46 -0.31 11.17
C ASN A 63 -9.51 0.80 11.30
N SER A 64 -10.68 0.42 11.81
CA SER A 64 -11.82 1.31 11.98
C SER A 64 -11.55 2.42 13.00
N SER A 65 -10.66 2.21 13.98
CA SER A 65 -10.36 3.18 15.06
C SER A 65 -9.68 4.45 14.54
N THR A 66 -8.82 4.34 13.53
CA THR A 66 -8.17 5.50 12.90
C THR A 66 -9.15 6.39 12.12
N ILE A 67 -10.20 5.80 11.53
CA ILE A 67 -11.20 6.53 10.74
C ILE A 67 -12.30 7.11 11.65
N SER A 68 -12.73 6.35 12.67
CA SER A 68 -13.76 6.77 13.64
C SER A 68 -13.31 7.96 14.51
N ASN A 69 -12.00 8.14 14.71
CA ASN A 69 -11.42 9.35 15.30
C ASN A 69 -11.43 10.59 14.38
N GLN A 70 -12.10 10.50 13.21
CA GLN A 70 -12.15 11.53 12.16
C GLN A 70 -10.77 12.04 11.74
N MET A 71 -9.72 11.22 11.86
CA MET A 71 -8.39 11.63 11.41
C MET A 71 -8.37 11.73 9.89
N ILE A 72 -9.01 10.78 9.21
CA ILE A 72 -9.26 10.78 7.76
C ILE A 72 -10.77 10.65 7.55
N ARG A 73 -11.38 11.61 6.84
CA ARG A 73 -12.82 11.62 6.61
C ARG A 73 -13.13 10.91 5.29
N TYR A 74 -13.46 9.62 5.39
CA TYR A 74 -13.91 8.85 4.23
C TYR A 74 -14.81 7.70 4.67
N LYS A 75 -16.11 7.97 4.83
CA LYS A 75 -17.06 7.03 5.43
C LYS A 75 -17.36 5.81 4.56
N ASP A 76 -17.15 5.93 3.25
CA ASP A 76 -17.45 4.86 2.29
C ASP A 76 -16.58 3.62 2.49
N ILE A 77 -15.41 3.77 3.08
CA ILE A 77 -14.53 2.65 3.42
C ILE A 77 -15.17 1.68 4.43
N PHE A 78 -16.09 2.15 5.28
CA PHE A 78 -16.82 1.30 6.23
C PHE A 78 -17.94 0.49 5.59
N LYS A 79 -18.30 0.80 4.34
CA LYS A 79 -19.30 0.02 3.59
C LYS A 79 -18.69 -1.24 2.99
N LEU A 80 -17.37 -1.39 3.06
CA LEU A 80 -16.66 -2.58 2.59
C LEU A 80 -16.66 -3.64 3.69
N GLU A 81 -17.11 -4.83 3.35
CA GLU A 81 -17.17 -5.97 4.27
C GLU A 81 -15.84 -6.74 4.28
N GLY A 82 -15.51 -7.38 5.41
CA GLY A 82 -14.37 -8.30 5.51
C GLY A 82 -13.01 -7.62 5.45
N LYS A 83 -12.15 -8.07 4.50
CA LYS A 83 -10.76 -7.65 4.34
C LYS A 83 -10.55 -6.99 2.97
N PRO A 84 -11.00 -5.73 2.81
CA PRO A 84 -11.08 -5.09 1.49
C PRO A 84 -9.76 -4.53 0.96
N MET A 85 -8.69 -4.49 1.77
CA MET A 85 -7.36 -4.16 1.28
C MET A 85 -6.68 -5.41 0.76
N VAL A 86 -6.14 -5.34 -0.44
CA VAL A 86 -5.32 -6.40 -1.04
C VAL A 86 -3.91 -5.85 -1.19
N ILE A 87 -2.93 -6.57 -0.64
CA ILE A 87 -1.52 -6.27 -0.84
C ILE A 87 -1.03 -7.21 -1.95
N PRO A 88 -0.58 -6.67 -3.10
CA PRO A 88 -0.23 -7.50 -4.25
C PRO A 88 0.88 -8.49 -3.93
N PHE A 89 2.01 -7.98 -3.43
CA PHE A 89 3.18 -8.82 -3.14
C PHE A 89 3.86 -8.44 -1.84
N PHE A 90 4.14 -9.46 -1.03
CA PHE A 90 5.02 -9.42 0.12
C PHE A 90 6.15 -10.42 -0.10
N LEU A 91 7.33 -9.94 -0.45
CA LEU A 91 8.54 -10.76 -0.41
C LEU A 91 9.11 -10.73 1.00
N TYR A 92 9.49 -11.88 1.55
CA TYR A 92 10.06 -11.93 2.89
C TYR A 92 11.17 -12.98 2.99
N LEU A 93 12.18 -12.65 3.80
CA LEU A 93 13.37 -13.46 3.97
C LEU A 93 13.84 -13.42 5.42
N GLU A 94 14.37 -14.54 5.89
CA GLU A 94 15.11 -14.65 7.13
C GLU A 94 16.60 -14.78 6.85
N LYS A 95 17.42 -13.98 7.54
CA LYS A 95 18.89 -14.08 7.51
C LYS A 95 19.44 -13.93 8.92
N GLY A 96 19.85 -15.05 9.52
CA GLY A 96 20.25 -15.10 10.91
C GLY A 96 19.09 -14.65 11.81
N ALA A 97 19.33 -13.73 12.74
CA ALA A 97 18.30 -13.24 13.66
C ALA A 97 17.38 -12.14 13.08
N LYS A 98 17.53 -11.78 11.80
CA LYS A 98 16.72 -10.73 11.14
C LYS A 98 15.72 -11.37 10.19
N GLN A 99 14.46 -10.99 10.34
CA GLN A 99 13.44 -11.19 9.30
C GLN A 99 13.09 -9.83 8.69
N ARG A 100 12.96 -9.80 7.37
CA ARG A 100 12.69 -8.59 6.60
C ARG A 100 11.64 -8.88 5.55
N ALA A 101 10.81 -7.90 5.25
CA ALA A 101 9.83 -8.02 4.18
C ALA A 101 9.75 -6.77 3.31
N LEU A 102 9.63 -6.99 2.01
CA LEU A 102 9.42 -5.97 1.00
C LEU A 102 7.97 -6.05 0.51
N LEU A 103 7.20 -5.00 0.76
CA LEU A 103 5.85 -4.81 0.22
C LEU A 103 6.00 -4.15 -1.15
N ILE A 104 5.53 -4.82 -2.20
CA ILE A 104 5.58 -4.31 -3.58
C ILE A 104 4.14 -4.12 -4.06
N CYS A 105 3.86 -2.92 -4.56
CA CYS A 105 2.62 -2.61 -5.27
C CYS A 105 2.92 -2.50 -6.76
N ASP A 106 2.17 -3.22 -7.58
CA ASP A 106 2.40 -3.40 -9.01
C ASP A 106 1.49 -2.54 -9.90
N GLU A 107 0.83 -1.55 -9.32
CA GLU A 107 0.00 -0.60 -10.06
C GLU A 107 0.82 0.07 -11.18
N PRO A 108 0.30 0.20 -12.41
CA PRO A 108 1.07 0.75 -13.53
C PRO A 108 1.51 2.21 -13.35
N GLN A 109 0.80 2.96 -12.50
CA GLN A 109 1.08 4.37 -12.22
C GLN A 109 0.87 4.67 -10.75
N TYR A 110 1.72 5.56 -10.22
CA TYR A 110 1.66 6.01 -8.83
C TYR A 110 1.81 4.86 -7.82
N SER A 111 2.48 3.78 -8.22
CA SER A 111 2.52 2.53 -7.45
C SER A 111 3.17 2.72 -6.08
N TYR A 112 4.14 3.64 -5.98
CA TYR A 112 4.74 4.04 -4.71
C TYR A 112 3.75 4.71 -3.75
N LEU A 113 2.78 5.50 -4.23
CA LEU A 113 1.74 6.08 -3.37
C LEU A 113 0.90 4.96 -2.74
N TYR A 114 0.45 4.00 -3.54
CA TYR A 114 -0.37 2.90 -3.05
C TYR A 114 0.40 1.98 -2.10
N ALA A 115 1.65 1.62 -2.43
CA ALA A 115 2.54 0.85 -1.56
C ALA A 115 2.67 1.50 -0.18
N LYS A 116 2.86 2.83 -0.15
CA LYS A 116 2.95 3.59 1.10
C LYS A 116 1.63 3.67 1.85
N GLY A 117 0.51 3.80 1.15
CA GLY A 117 -0.82 3.76 1.75
C GLY A 117 -1.08 2.44 2.46
N LEU A 118 -0.79 1.32 1.78
CA LEU A 118 -0.91 -0.03 2.32
C LEU A 118 -0.03 -0.20 3.55
N PHE A 119 1.25 0.18 3.45
CA PHE A 119 2.18 0.15 4.57
C PHE A 119 1.65 0.91 5.78
N TYR A 120 1.09 2.11 5.61
CA TYR A 120 0.52 2.86 6.74
C TYR A 120 -0.69 2.22 7.37
N CYS A 121 -1.53 1.53 6.60
CA CYS A 121 -2.68 0.81 7.16
C CYS A 121 -2.24 -0.45 7.92
N LEU A 122 -1.21 -1.15 7.42
CA LEU A 122 -0.68 -2.35 8.07
C LEU A 122 0.14 -2.08 9.33
N SER A 123 0.81 -0.92 9.38
CA SER A 123 1.80 -0.59 10.42
C SER A 123 1.35 0.43 11.46
N GLU A 124 0.12 0.94 11.37
CA GLU A 124 -0.45 1.83 12.38
C GLU A 124 -0.68 1.12 13.72
N PRO A 125 -0.84 1.86 14.83
CA PRO A 125 -1.13 1.25 16.13
C PRO A 125 -2.33 0.30 16.04
N GLU A 126 -2.25 -0.82 16.77
CA GLU A 126 -3.28 -1.88 16.80
C GLU A 126 -3.45 -2.68 15.49
N SER A 127 -2.80 -2.29 14.40
CA SER A 127 -2.74 -3.10 13.18
C SER A 127 -1.78 -4.27 13.32
N GLU A 128 -1.98 -5.27 12.47
CA GLU A 128 -1.30 -6.57 12.52
C GLU A 128 0.24 -6.47 12.45
N PHE A 129 0.78 -5.54 11.65
CA PHE A 129 2.22 -5.37 11.48
C PHE A 129 2.81 -4.23 12.34
N ALA A 130 2.05 -3.69 13.30
CA ALA A 130 2.50 -2.58 14.14
C ALA A 130 3.82 -2.88 14.87
N SER A 131 3.98 -4.12 15.36
CA SER A 131 5.16 -4.55 16.13
C SER A 131 6.42 -4.76 15.26
N CYS A 132 6.26 -5.03 13.97
CA CYS A 132 7.36 -5.33 13.04
C CYS A 132 7.49 -4.30 11.92
N LYS A 133 6.86 -3.12 12.05
CA LYS A 133 6.93 -2.04 11.03
C LYS A 133 8.34 -1.62 10.63
N ASN A 134 9.32 -1.79 11.51
CA ASN A 134 10.73 -1.46 11.26
C ASN A 134 11.49 -2.56 10.52
N ASP A 135 10.81 -3.64 10.16
CA ASP A 135 11.33 -4.78 9.41
C ASP A 135 10.74 -4.83 7.99
N ILE A 136 9.87 -3.87 7.65
CA ILE A 136 9.16 -3.78 6.38
C ILE A 136 9.63 -2.55 5.60
N VAL A 137 9.85 -2.72 4.31
CA VAL A 137 10.00 -1.62 3.35
C VAL A 137 8.88 -1.73 2.32
N ALA A 138 8.28 -0.61 1.95
CA ALA A 138 7.28 -0.52 0.91
C ALA A 138 7.85 0.21 -0.31
N ILE A 139 7.60 -0.36 -1.48
CA ILE A 139 8.09 0.12 -2.76
C ILE A 139 7.04 -0.10 -3.85
N GLY A 140 7.13 0.72 -4.89
CA GLY A 140 6.34 0.58 -6.10
C GLY A 140 7.10 -0.25 -7.14
N ASN A 141 6.40 -1.04 -7.94
CA ASN A 141 7.00 -1.79 -9.04
C ASN A 141 7.45 -0.87 -10.19
N ASP A 142 6.85 0.32 -10.32
CA ASP A 142 7.26 1.38 -11.26
C ASP A 142 8.56 2.10 -10.86
N SER A 143 9.30 1.58 -9.89
CA SER A 143 10.52 2.22 -9.42
C SER A 143 11.73 1.90 -10.29
N GLU A 144 12.53 2.92 -10.61
CA GLU A 144 13.92 2.74 -11.09
C GLU A 144 14.85 2.11 -10.03
N ILE A 145 14.29 1.49 -8.99
CA ILE A 145 15.04 0.91 -7.88
C ILE A 145 15.25 -0.56 -8.19
N ASP A 146 16.51 -0.96 -8.19
CA ASP A 146 16.86 -2.37 -8.22
C ASP A 146 16.39 -3.04 -6.91
N LEU A 147 15.44 -3.97 -7.03
CA LEU A 147 14.85 -4.66 -5.89
C LEU A 147 15.81 -5.67 -5.26
N VAL A 148 16.77 -6.22 -6.02
CA VAL A 148 17.82 -7.11 -5.49
C VAL A 148 18.74 -6.32 -4.57
N ASP A 149 19.22 -5.17 -5.03
CA ASP A 149 20.05 -4.26 -4.22
C ASP A 149 19.30 -3.72 -3.00
N LEU A 150 18.01 -3.41 -3.17
CA LEU A 150 17.17 -2.98 -2.06
C LEU A 150 17.06 -4.06 -0.99
N LEU A 151 16.82 -5.32 -1.38
CA LEU A 151 16.78 -6.46 -0.48
C LEU A 151 18.10 -6.67 0.26
N HIS A 152 19.25 -6.58 -0.42
CA HIS A 152 20.56 -6.61 0.26
C HIS A 152 20.65 -5.51 1.32
N THR A 153 20.35 -4.27 0.93
CA THR A 153 20.45 -3.09 1.80
C THR A 153 19.54 -3.19 3.03
N MET A 154 18.38 -3.86 2.92
CA MET A 154 17.46 -4.07 4.06
C MET A 154 18.04 -4.92 5.19
N PHE A 155 19.04 -5.74 4.90
CA PHE A 155 19.74 -6.54 5.92
C PHE A 155 20.94 -5.80 6.52
N ASP A 156 21.51 -4.82 5.81
CA ASP A 156 22.65 -4.04 6.27
C ASP A 156 22.22 -2.77 7.03
N GLU A 157 21.14 -2.13 6.59
CA GLU A 157 20.58 -0.91 7.18
C GLU A 157 19.27 -1.14 7.95
N LYS A 158 18.86 -0.15 8.75
CA LYS A 158 17.53 -0.15 9.36
C LYS A 158 16.48 0.19 8.29
N CYS A 159 15.43 -0.63 8.14
CA CYS A 159 14.39 -0.38 7.14
C CYS A 159 13.73 1.00 7.27
N GLY A 160 13.53 1.51 8.49
CA GLY A 160 13.01 2.86 8.70
C GLY A 160 13.93 4.00 8.21
N LEU A 161 15.24 3.77 8.08
CA LEU A 161 16.14 4.72 7.42
C LEU A 161 16.01 4.60 5.90
N LEU A 162 16.05 3.38 5.38
CA LEU A 162 15.93 3.08 3.96
C LEU A 162 14.60 3.61 3.39
N GLN A 163 13.49 3.39 4.09
CA GLN A 163 12.18 3.92 3.71
C GLN A 163 12.17 5.45 3.63
N ARG A 164 12.88 6.15 4.52
CA ARG A 164 12.98 7.63 4.47
C ARG A 164 13.79 8.11 3.26
N LYS A 165 14.83 7.36 2.87
CA LYS A 165 15.60 7.65 1.64
C LYS A 165 14.70 7.49 0.41
N LEU A 166 13.92 6.42 0.34
CA LEU A 166 12.94 6.19 -0.73
C LEU A 166 11.85 7.28 -0.74
N ASP A 167 11.26 7.60 0.42
CA ASP A 167 10.25 8.67 0.54
C ASP A 167 10.81 10.01 0.02
N HIS A 168 12.09 10.32 0.28
CA HIS A 168 12.72 11.53 -0.25
C HIS A 168 12.90 11.49 -1.77
N LYS A 169 13.32 10.34 -2.33
CA LYS A 169 13.50 10.15 -3.78
C LYS A 169 12.19 10.29 -4.54
N PHE A 170 11.14 9.59 -4.09
CA PHE A 170 9.88 9.51 -4.84
C PHE A 170 8.95 10.69 -4.60
N PHE A 171 8.87 11.21 -3.37
CA PHE A 171 7.91 12.28 -3.10
C PHE A 171 8.43 13.66 -3.43
N GLN A 172 9.75 13.88 -3.42
CA GLN A 172 10.37 15.18 -3.75
C GLN A 172 9.75 16.38 -2.98
N GLY A 173 9.19 16.11 -1.79
CA GLY A 173 8.49 17.09 -0.97
C GLY A 173 6.97 16.91 -0.93
N TYR A 174 6.32 17.54 0.04
CA TYR A 174 4.88 17.34 0.25
C TYR A 174 4.01 17.91 -0.88
N GLY A 175 4.44 18.98 -1.54
CA GLY A 175 3.70 19.58 -2.65
C GLY A 175 3.56 18.63 -3.84
N ASN A 176 4.66 18.00 -4.26
CA ASN A 176 4.68 17.03 -5.35
C ASN A 176 3.87 15.78 -4.99
N LEU A 177 4.12 15.20 -3.81
CA LEU A 177 3.28 14.13 -3.23
C LEU A 177 1.78 14.43 -3.36
N LYS A 178 1.36 15.64 -2.96
CA LYS A 178 -0.04 16.05 -2.99
C LYS A 178 -0.57 16.11 -4.41
N ASN A 179 0.19 16.72 -5.33
CA ASN A 179 -0.19 16.81 -6.73
C ASN A 179 -0.36 15.42 -7.35
N ASP A 180 0.60 14.51 -7.13
CA ASP A 180 0.55 13.14 -7.65
C ASP A 180 -0.66 12.38 -7.11
N ALA A 181 -0.96 12.52 -5.81
CA ALA A 181 -2.13 11.90 -5.22
C ALA A 181 -3.46 12.45 -5.77
N LEU A 182 -3.53 13.76 -6.10
CA LEU A 182 -4.70 14.36 -6.74
C LEU A 182 -4.87 13.89 -8.18
N LEU A 183 -3.78 13.75 -8.93
CA LEU A 183 -3.79 13.21 -10.29
C LEU A 183 -4.24 11.75 -10.28
N ALA A 184 -3.67 10.92 -9.42
CA ALA A 184 -4.06 9.52 -9.23
C ALA A 184 -5.54 9.40 -8.88
N ALA A 185 -6.03 10.21 -7.94
CA ALA A 185 -7.43 10.20 -7.54
C ALA A 185 -8.39 10.58 -8.68
N ASN A 186 -8.03 11.59 -9.47
CA ASN A 186 -8.84 12.00 -10.62
C ASN A 186 -8.80 10.97 -11.75
N GLN A 187 -7.68 10.28 -11.97
CA GLN A 187 -7.59 9.19 -12.93
C GLN A 187 -8.54 8.05 -12.55
N LEU A 188 -8.51 7.58 -11.29
CA LEU A 188 -9.47 6.60 -10.79
C LEU A 188 -10.92 7.06 -10.98
N ARG A 189 -11.20 8.36 -10.77
CA ARG A 189 -12.55 8.94 -10.93
C ARG A 189 -13.03 8.94 -12.39
N LEU A 190 -12.13 9.12 -13.35
CA LEU A 190 -12.44 9.11 -14.77
C LEU A 190 -12.54 7.67 -15.33
N GLU A 191 -11.70 6.77 -14.82
CA GLU A 191 -11.65 5.37 -15.22
C GLU A 191 -12.84 4.57 -14.67
N ALA A 192 -13.21 4.77 -13.40
CA ALA A 192 -14.20 3.94 -12.72
C ALA A 192 -15.53 3.81 -13.47
N PRO A 193 -16.14 4.88 -14.03
CA PRO A 193 -17.36 4.74 -14.80
C PRO A 193 -17.21 3.85 -16.03
N LEU A 194 -16.10 3.98 -16.75
CA LEU A 194 -15.82 3.24 -17.98
C LEU A 194 -15.67 1.73 -17.69
N ILE A 195 -14.88 1.38 -16.67
CA ILE A 195 -14.66 -0.03 -16.31
C ILE A 195 -15.91 -0.65 -15.69
N LEU A 196 -16.60 0.07 -14.81
CA LEU A 196 -17.75 -0.49 -14.12
C LEU A 196 -18.92 -0.75 -15.06
N GLU A 197 -19.13 0.08 -16.08
CA GLU A 197 -20.22 -0.10 -17.04
C GLU A 197 -20.19 -1.49 -17.70
N ASP A 198 -19.01 -1.97 -18.07
CA ASP A 198 -18.79 -3.23 -18.79
C ASP A 198 -18.80 -4.48 -17.89
N LEU A 199 -18.84 -4.34 -16.56
CA LEU A 199 -18.77 -5.46 -15.62
C LEU A 199 -20.15 -5.94 -15.18
N TYR A 200 -20.37 -7.25 -15.27
CA TYR A 200 -21.56 -7.92 -14.73
C TYR A 200 -21.55 -7.96 -13.20
N ASP A 201 -20.47 -8.46 -12.59
CA ASP A 201 -20.22 -8.32 -11.15
C ASP A 201 -19.19 -7.20 -10.90
N ARG A 202 -19.67 -6.15 -10.24
CA ARG A 202 -18.91 -4.93 -9.98
C ARG A 202 -18.30 -4.90 -8.58
N LYS A 203 -18.64 -5.85 -7.70
CA LYS A 203 -18.32 -5.79 -6.26
C LYS A 203 -16.82 -5.60 -6.02
N GLN A 204 -16.00 -6.46 -6.63
CA GLN A 204 -14.55 -6.41 -6.43
C GLN A 204 -13.94 -5.10 -6.94
N LYS A 205 -14.39 -4.61 -8.09
CA LYS A 205 -13.85 -3.37 -8.67
C LYS A 205 -14.33 -2.12 -7.94
N ILE A 206 -15.54 -2.13 -7.38
CA ILE A 206 -16.01 -1.08 -6.45
C ILE A 206 -15.16 -1.07 -5.17
N CYS A 207 -14.89 -2.25 -4.57
CA CYS A 207 -13.99 -2.35 -3.42
C CYS A 207 -12.59 -1.80 -3.74
N PHE A 208 -12.06 -2.14 -4.91
CA PHE A 208 -10.79 -1.60 -5.41
C PHE A 208 -10.79 -0.06 -5.39
N TYR A 209 -11.71 0.60 -6.09
CA TYR A 209 -11.72 2.07 -6.18
C TYR A 209 -11.87 2.74 -4.81
N VAL A 210 -12.78 2.23 -3.98
CA VAL A 210 -13.02 2.78 -2.65
C VAL A 210 -11.77 2.65 -1.78
N THR A 211 -11.12 1.48 -1.80
CA THR A 211 -9.84 1.28 -1.09
C THR A 211 -8.76 2.21 -1.63
N HIS A 212 -8.58 2.34 -2.95
CA HIS A 212 -7.51 3.14 -3.53
C HIS A 212 -7.65 4.64 -3.20
N TRP A 213 -8.86 5.20 -3.26
CA TRP A 213 -9.07 6.59 -2.80
C TRP A 213 -8.79 6.75 -1.30
N PHE A 214 -9.13 5.75 -0.49
CA PHE A 214 -8.78 5.76 0.93
C PHE A 214 -7.26 5.76 1.15
N LEU A 215 -6.51 4.94 0.42
CA LEU A 215 -5.05 4.87 0.50
C LEU A 215 -4.40 6.23 0.14
N LEU A 216 -4.88 6.90 -0.90
CA LEU A 216 -4.40 8.25 -1.26
C LEU A 216 -4.63 9.26 -0.13
N LYS A 217 -5.85 9.27 0.45
CA LYS A 217 -6.14 10.10 1.62
C LYS A 217 -5.23 9.77 2.81
N LYS A 218 -4.97 8.48 3.05
CA LYS A 218 -4.09 7.99 4.12
C LYS A 218 -2.67 8.50 3.97
N VAL A 219 -2.09 8.37 2.77
CA VAL A 219 -0.73 8.83 2.49
C VAL A 219 -0.59 10.33 2.72
N LEU A 220 -1.49 11.14 2.15
CA LEU A 220 -1.43 12.59 2.31
C LEU A 220 -1.53 13.03 3.77
N TYR A 221 -2.41 12.37 4.53
CA TYR A 221 -2.56 12.65 5.95
C TYR A 221 -1.30 12.29 6.73
N VAL A 222 -0.83 11.05 6.61
CA VAL A 222 0.28 10.52 7.41
C VAL A 222 1.58 11.25 7.06
N GLN A 223 1.89 11.44 5.77
CA GLN A 223 3.10 12.14 5.34
C GLN A 223 3.14 13.60 5.84
N TYR A 224 2.00 14.29 5.86
CA TYR A 224 1.94 15.63 6.42
C TYR A 224 2.23 15.61 7.93
N MET A 225 1.63 14.66 8.66
CA MET A 225 1.74 14.55 10.12
C MET A 225 3.14 14.16 10.59
N VAL A 226 3.86 13.31 9.86
CA VAL A 226 5.22 12.88 10.25
C VAL A 226 6.30 13.90 9.87
N ASN A 227 5.98 14.91 9.07
CA ASN A 227 6.92 15.91 8.62
C ASN A 227 7.20 16.97 9.70
N LYS A 228 8.29 16.77 10.46
CA LYS A 228 8.72 17.70 11.52
C LYS A 228 9.11 19.08 11.01
N ASN A 229 9.59 19.17 9.76
CA ASN A 229 9.94 20.47 9.17
C ASN A 229 8.68 21.30 8.94
N LEU A 230 7.60 20.68 8.42
CA LEU A 230 6.30 21.35 8.29
C LEU A 230 5.74 21.77 9.65
N LEU A 231 5.80 20.90 10.65
CA LEU A 231 5.36 21.21 12.03
C LEU A 231 6.07 22.45 12.58
N ASN A 232 7.40 22.50 12.49
CA ASN A 232 8.17 23.57 13.11
C ASN A 232 8.13 24.87 12.28
N ALA A 233 8.31 24.77 10.96
CA ALA A 233 8.44 25.94 10.08
C ALA A 233 7.11 26.61 9.72
N HIS A 234 6.02 25.84 9.58
CA HIS A 234 4.73 26.37 9.14
C HIS A 234 3.67 26.44 10.23
N HIS A 235 3.79 25.62 11.28
CA HIS A 235 2.80 25.54 12.36
C HIS A 235 3.37 25.93 13.73
N GLY A 236 4.62 26.39 13.80
CA GLY A 236 5.25 26.84 15.05
C GLY A 236 5.31 25.77 16.15
N GLY A 237 5.33 24.48 15.78
CA GLY A 237 5.26 23.37 16.73
C GLY A 237 3.84 22.98 17.17
N ASP A 238 2.79 23.63 16.65
CA ASP A 238 1.39 23.30 16.99
C ASP A 238 0.88 22.11 16.18
N ILE A 239 0.84 20.94 16.84
CA ILE A 239 0.33 19.69 16.27
C ILE A 239 -1.16 19.80 15.89
N ARG A 240 -1.95 20.64 16.56
CA ARG A 240 -3.38 20.80 16.24
C ARG A 240 -3.56 21.50 14.91
N GLN A 241 -2.76 22.54 14.64
CA GLN A 241 -2.76 23.26 13.36
C GLN A 241 -2.26 22.36 12.23
N GLN A 242 -1.15 21.64 12.44
CA GLN A 242 -0.64 20.68 11.47
C GLN A 242 -1.69 19.61 11.13
N ARG A 243 -2.39 19.08 12.15
CA ARG A 243 -3.47 18.11 11.96
C ARG A 243 -4.64 18.69 11.18
N ALA A 244 -5.05 19.92 11.47
CA ALA A 244 -6.12 20.58 10.73
C ALA A 244 -5.76 20.73 9.24
N GLN A 245 -4.51 21.09 8.93
CA GLN A 245 -4.05 21.19 7.54
C GLN A 245 -3.92 19.83 6.86
N ALA A 246 -3.42 18.80 7.56
CA ALA A 246 -3.36 17.42 7.04
C ALA A 246 -4.74 16.93 6.62
N LYS A 247 -5.78 17.21 7.42
CA LYS A 247 -7.18 16.88 7.11
C LYS A 247 -7.65 17.61 5.86
N LYS A 248 -7.43 18.92 5.77
CA LYS A 248 -7.78 19.71 4.57
C LYS A 248 -7.16 19.12 3.31
N ASN A 249 -5.87 18.80 3.34
CA ASN A 249 -5.17 18.24 2.19
C ASN A 249 -5.73 16.85 1.80
N ALA A 250 -6.04 15.99 2.78
CA ALA A 250 -6.66 14.70 2.50
C ALA A 250 -8.10 14.85 1.97
N ASP A 251 -8.85 15.85 2.43
CA ASP A 251 -10.22 16.14 1.99
C ASP A 251 -10.29 16.61 0.52
N GLU A 252 -9.17 17.11 -0.05
CA GLU A 252 -9.08 17.49 -1.48
C GLU A 252 -9.05 16.28 -2.44
N ILE A 253 -8.75 15.07 -1.97
CA ILE A 253 -8.85 13.86 -2.78
C ILE A 253 -10.29 13.69 -3.25
N VAL A 254 -10.49 13.81 -4.57
CA VAL A 254 -11.76 13.58 -5.26
C VAL A 254 -12.02 12.08 -5.41
N PHE A 255 -13.27 11.68 -5.28
CA PHE A 255 -13.71 10.28 -5.40
C PHE A 255 -15.18 10.23 -5.85
N ILE A 256 -15.63 9.05 -6.29
CA ILE A 256 -17.06 8.79 -6.52
C ILE A 256 -17.63 8.12 -5.27
N PRO A 257 -18.74 8.62 -4.69
CA PRO A 257 -19.35 7.99 -3.52
C PRO A 257 -19.70 6.53 -3.78
N TYR A 258 -19.55 5.67 -2.76
CA TYR A 258 -19.81 4.23 -2.87
C TYR A 258 -21.18 3.91 -3.47
N SER A 259 -22.23 4.62 -3.08
CA SER A 259 -23.59 4.41 -3.59
C SER A 259 -23.72 4.75 -5.08
N ASP A 260 -22.93 5.70 -5.57
CA ASP A 260 -22.98 6.17 -6.94
C ASP A 260 -22.19 5.25 -7.87
N LEU A 261 -21.11 4.62 -7.37
CA LEU A 261 -20.39 3.55 -8.08
C LEU A 261 -21.32 2.40 -8.49
N TRP A 262 -22.25 2.00 -7.62
CA TRP A 262 -23.24 0.96 -7.93
C TRP A 262 -24.26 1.38 -9.01
N ARG A 263 -24.41 2.69 -9.25
CA ARG A 263 -25.40 3.26 -10.18
C ARG A 263 -24.80 3.68 -11.52
N VAL A 264 -23.48 3.61 -11.69
CA VAL A 264 -22.81 3.88 -12.98
C VAL A 264 -23.44 3.00 -14.08
N GLY A 265 -23.75 3.59 -15.24
CA GLY A 265 -24.32 2.83 -16.37
C GLY A 265 -25.73 2.28 -16.14
N GLN A 266 -26.32 2.49 -14.96
CA GLN A 266 -27.73 2.24 -14.70
C GLN A 266 -28.50 3.52 -15.01
N THR A 267 -28.82 3.73 -16.28
CA THR A 267 -29.77 4.78 -16.68
C THR A 267 -31.12 4.52 -16.00
N LYS A 268 -31.73 5.59 -15.47
CA LYS A 268 -33.13 5.59 -15.05
C LYS A 268 -34.05 5.33 -16.23
#